data_AF-A0A453PXM2-F1
#
_entry.id   AF-A0A453PXM2-F1
#
_cell.length_a   1.000
_cell.length_b   1.000
_cell.length_c   1.000
_cell.angle_alpha   90.00
_cell.angle_beta   90.00
_cell.angle_gamma   90.00
#
_symmetry.space_group_name_H-M   'P 1'
#
loop_
_entity.id
_entity.type
_entity.pdbx_description
1 polymer ?
#
loop_
_entity_poly.entity_id
_entity_poly.type
_entity_poly.pdbx_seq_one_letter_code
_entity_poly.pdbx_strand_id
1 'polypeptide(L)' 'LLETYCNASRQRINHDKSSIFFSRGCPGSMREAIKNSLQVHNESLSDRYLGMPTDVGHSKNGTFKYLRDRVWEKVK' A
#
# COMPACT_ATOMS: atom_id res chain seq x y z
N LEU A 1 3.07 -19.45 2.76
CA LEU A 1 1.92 -18.87 3.51
C LEU A 1 0.85 -18.34 2.56
N LEU A 2 1.15 -17.33 1.73
CA LEU A 2 0.16 -16.74 0.81
C LEU A 2 -0.36 -17.72 -0.23
N GLU A 3 0.49 -18.62 -0.73
CA GLU A 3 0.07 -19.70 -1.64
C GLU A 3 -0.98 -20.63 -0.99
N THR A 4 -0.78 -21.01 0.27
CA THR A 4 -1.74 -21.81 1.05
C THR A 4 -3.09 -21.09 1.16
N TYR A 5 -3.07 -19.78 1.44
CA TYR A 5 -4.27 -18.95 1.46
C TYR A 5 -4.94 -18.88 0.08
N CYS A 6 -4.17 -18.70 -0.99
CA CYS A 6 -4.70 -18.68 -2.36
C CYS A 6 -5.40 -19.98 -2.71
N ASN A 7 -4.78 -21.12 -2.37
CA ASN A 7 -5.33 -22.45 -2.64
C ASN A 7 -6.61 -22.71 -1.85
N ALA A 8 -6.67 -22.30 -0.58
CA ALA A 8 -7.85 -22.45 0.27
C ALA A 8 -9.00 -21.52 -0.15
N SER A 9 -8.70 -20.25 -0.46
CA SER A 9 -9.68 -19.23 -0.84
C SER A 9 -10.13 -19.31 -2.30
N ARG A 10 -9.39 -20.06 -3.14
CA ARG A 10 -9.53 -20.09 -4.61
C ARG A 10 -9.33 -18.71 -5.27
N GLN A 11 -8.61 -17.82 -4.60
CA GLN A 11 -8.23 -16.51 -5.11
C GLN A 11 -6.73 -16.48 -5.40
N ARG A 12 -6.31 -15.58 -6.30
CA ARG A 12 -4.89 -15.34 -6.58
C ARG A 12 -4.51 -13.94 -6.13
N ILE A 13 -3.31 -13.82 -5.57
CA ILE A 13 -2.72 -12.54 -5.20
C ILE A 13 -1.97 -11.97 -6.40
N ASN A 14 -2.09 -10.66 -6.61
CA ASN A 14 -1.34 -9.94 -7.62
C ASN A 14 -0.10 -9.31 -6.97
N HIS A 15 1.05 -9.97 -7.12
CA HIS A 15 2.30 -9.54 -6.51
C HIS A 15 2.82 -8.20 -7.08
N ASP A 16 2.47 -7.84 -8.31
CA ASP A 16 2.87 -6.57 -8.92
C ASP A 16 2.13 -5.37 -8.30
N LYS A 17 0.87 -5.59 -7.90
CA LYS A 17 0.03 -4.58 -7.24
C LYS A 17 0.15 -4.61 -5.72
N SER A 18 0.68 -5.67 -5.14
CA SER A 18 0.92 -5.79 -3.71
C SER A 18 2.26 -5.17 -3.34
N SER A 19 2.25 -4.33 -2.30
CA SER A 19 3.47 -3.77 -1.71
C SER A 19 3.47 -3.95 -0.20
N ILE A 20 4.66 -3.89 0.40
CA ILE A 20 4.84 -3.89 1.84
C ILE A 20 5.48 -2.56 2.24
N PHE A 21 4.99 -1.97 3.33
CA PHE A 21 5.59 -0.79 3.92
C PHE A 21 6.15 -1.13 5.30
N PHE A 22 7.41 -0.76 5.54
CA PHE A 22 8.07 -0.93 6.83
C PHE A 22 8.30 0.42 7.50
N SER A 23 7.96 0.52 8.79
CA SER A 23 8.25 1.72 9.57
C SER A 23 9.76 1.89 9.80
N ARG A 24 10.18 3.11 10.17
CA ARG A 24 11.60 3.45 10.38
C ARG A 24 12.31 2.57 11.41
N GLY A 25 11.58 1.98 12.36
CA GLY A 25 12.15 1.14 13.42
C GLY A 25 12.37 -0.32 13.04
N CYS A 26 11.91 -0.78 11.87
CA CYS A 26 12.01 -2.20 11.47
C CYS A 26 13.46 -2.56 11.06
N PRO A 27 14.13 -3.50 11.75
CA PRO A 27 15.48 -3.95 11.39
C PRO A 27 15.53 -4.61 10.01
N GLY A 28 16.63 -4.43 9.27
CA GLY A 28 16.79 -4.97 7.91
C GLY A 28 16.61 -6.49 7.83
N SER A 29 17.14 -7.24 8.80
CA SER A 29 16.97 -8.70 8.87
C SER A 29 15.50 -9.12 8.97
N MET A 30 14.69 -8.38 9.73
CA MET A 30 13.26 -8.63 9.85
C MET A 30 12.51 -8.28 8.56
N ARG A 31 12.91 -7.20 7.86
CA ARG A 31 12.33 -6.85 6.55
C ARG A 31 12.56 -7.96 5.54
N GLU A 32 13.79 -8.45 5.42
CA GLU A 32 14.14 -9.54 4.50
C GLU A 32 13.41 -10.84 4.83
N ALA A 33 13.31 -11.20 6.12
CA ALA A 33 12.56 -12.37 6.55
C ALA A 33 11.08 -12.29 6.14
N ILE A 34 10.44 -11.14 6.32
CA ILE A 34 9.03 -10.94 5.94
C ILE A 34 8.84 -10.96 4.43
N LYS A 35 9.69 -10.26 3.66
CA LYS A 35 9.63 -10.27 2.19
C LYS A 35 9.75 -11.68 1.64
N ASN A 36 10.71 -12.46 2.14
CA ASN A 36 10.91 -13.84 1.70
C ASN A 36 9.76 -14.75 2.08
N SER A 37 9.16 -14.54 3.27
CA SER A 37 7.99 -15.32 3.71
C SER A 37 6.73 -15.04 2.90
N LEU A 38 6.56 -13.81 2.41
CA LEU A 38 5.38 -13.37 1.64
C LEU A 38 5.60 -13.40 0.12
N GLN A 39 6.85 -13.50 -0.35
CA GLN A 39 7.22 -13.35 -1.76
C GLN A 39 6.71 -12.04 -2.37
N VAL A 40 6.75 -10.96 -1.57
CA VAL A 40 6.45 -9.60 -2.03
C VAL A 40 7.68 -8.76 -1.74
N HIS A 41 8.37 -8.37 -2.81
CA HIS A 41 9.62 -7.60 -2.73
C HIS A 41 9.40 -6.11 -2.97
N ASN A 42 8.19 -5.71 -3.37
CA ASN A 42 7.87 -4.33 -3.68
C ASN A 42 7.70 -3.54 -2.37
N GLU A 43 8.70 -2.72 -2.03
CA GLU A 43 8.63 -1.80 -0.90
C GLU A 43 8.10 -0.45 -1.38
N SER A 44 6.80 -0.21 -1.20
CA SER A 44 6.22 1.10 -1.45
C SER A 44 5.05 1.36 -0.52
N LEU A 45 4.96 2.61 -0.07
CA LEU A 45 3.71 3.14 0.43
C LEU A 45 2.89 3.53 -0.80
N SER A 46 1.79 2.83 -1.08
CA SER A 46 0.84 3.34 -2.06
C SER A 46 0.33 4.69 -1.55
N ASP A 47 0.53 5.79 -2.28
CA ASP A 47 0.08 7.11 -1.86
C ASP A 47 -1.43 7.18 -1.62
N ARG A 48 -2.20 6.24 -2.21
CA ARG A 48 -3.64 6.15 -2.05
C ARG A 48 -4.12 4.72 -1.84
N TYR A 49 -5.10 4.55 -0.97
CA TYR A 49 -5.87 3.33 -0.77
C TYR A 49 -7.36 3.65 -0.93
N LEU A 50 -8.04 2.95 -1.84
CA LEU A 50 -9.45 3.19 -2.18
C LEU A 50 -9.78 4.67 -2.49
N GLY A 51 -8.82 5.39 -3.07
CA GLY A 51 -8.99 6.81 -3.41
C GLY A 51 -8.77 7.79 -2.26
N MET A 52 -8.35 7.32 -1.08
CA MET A 52 -7.97 8.10 0.09
C MET A 52 -6.45 8.03 0.32
N PRO A 53 -5.81 9.04 0.91
CA PRO A 53 -4.37 9.02 1.16
C PRO A 53 -4.02 7.94 2.21
N THR A 54 -3.00 7.13 1.94
CA THR A 54 -2.59 6.04 2.85
C THR A 54 -1.83 6.55 4.07
N ASP A 55 -1.12 7.67 3.93
CA ASP A 55 -0.52 8.40 5.06
C ASP A 55 -0.98 9.85 5.06
N VAL A 56 -1.39 10.33 6.22
CA VAL A 56 -1.79 11.71 6.45
C VAL A 56 -0.82 12.28 7.47
N GLY A 57 0.31 12.79 6.96
CA GLY A 57 1.29 13.50 7.78
C GLY A 57 0.71 14.76 8.43
N HIS A 58 1.56 15.60 9.01
CA HIS A 58 1.12 16.77 9.79
C HIS A 58 0.31 17.82 8.99
N SER A 59 0.41 17.84 7.65
CA SER A 59 -0.32 18.80 6.79
C SER A 59 -1.54 18.18 6.12
N LYS A 60 -2.68 18.27 6.80
CA LYS A 60 -3.99 17.85 6.26
C LYS A 60 -4.31 18.59 4.94
N ASN A 61 -4.01 19.88 4.85
CA ASN A 61 -4.37 20.70 3.69
C ASN A 61 -3.67 20.28 2.39
N GLY A 62 -2.41 19.83 2.46
CA GLY A 62 -1.70 19.31 1.27
C GLY A 62 -2.24 17.96 0.83
N THR A 63 -2.46 17.07 1.81
CA THR A 63 -2.91 15.69 1.59
C THR A 63 -4.30 15.60 0.94
N PHE A 64 -5.21 16.54 1.21
CA PHE A 64 -6.57 16.56 0.64
C PHE A 64 -6.71 17.43 -0.63
N LYS A 65 -5.64 18.06 -1.13
CA LYS A 65 -5.70 18.94 -2.32
C LYS A 65 -6.26 18.22 -3.55
N TYR A 66 -5.89 16.95 -3.75
CA TYR A 66 -6.37 16.14 -4.88
C TYR A 66 -7.90 15.94 -4.88
N LEU A 67 -8.55 15.93 -3.70
CA LEU A 67 -10.00 15.79 -3.60
C LEU A 67 -10.70 17.05 -4.10
N ARG A 68 -10.21 18.22 -3.71
CA ARG A 68 -10.74 19.51 -4.18
C ARG A 68 -10.60 19.65 -5.70
N ASP A 69 -9.41 19.33 -6.23
CA ASP A 69 -9.14 19.45 -7.66
C ASP A 69 -10.05 18.50 -8.47
N ARG A 70 -10.29 17.27 -7.97
CA ARG A 70 -11.21 16.29 -8.59
C ARG A 70 -12.69 16.68 -8.52
N VAL A 71 -13.13 17.35 -7.45
CA VAL A 71 -14.49 17.89 -7.36
C VAL A 71 -14.67 19.01 -8.39
N TRP A 72 -13.68 19.89 -8.53
CA TRP A 72 -13.74 20.99 -9.48
C TRP A 72 -13.77 20.52 -10.95
N GLU A 73 -13.02 19.46 -11.29
CA GLU A 73 -13.10 18.83 -12.62
C GLU A 73 -14.49 18.27 -12.96
N LYS A 74 -15.29 17.87 -11.96
CA LYS A 74 -16.64 17.34 -12.17
C LYS A 74 -17.73 18.41 -12.22
N VAL A 75 -17.45 19.60 -11.70
CA VAL A 75 -18.38 20.75 -11.69
C VAL A 75 -18.28 21.55 -12.99
N LYS A 76 -17.17 21.39 -13.71
CA LYS A 76 -16.97 21.92 -15.06
C LYS A 76 -17.71 21.07 -16.10
#